data_AF-A0A8T5NZG9-F1
#
_entry.id   AF-A0A8T5NZG9-F1
#
_cell.length_a   1.000
_cell.length_b   1.000
_cell.length_c   1.000
_cell.angle_alpha   90.00
_cell.angle_beta   90.00
_cell.angle_gamma   90.00
#
_symmetry.space_group_name_H-M   'P 1'
#
loop_
_entity.id
_entity.type
_entity.pdbx_description
1 polymer ?
#
loop_
_entity_poly.entity_id
_entity_poly.type
_entity_poly.pdbx_seq_one_letter_code
_entity_poly.pdbx_strand_id
1 'polypeptide(L)'
;MKPKEDLRELIYNQDRKIDNLINRLKNNKAISETNKQLLLDFREKSRSKHLSKCRIEIQLQSLYRIAPYAPDDLKKATQKDVEKIMAEILDKHYSPWTIETIKAVL
;
A
#
# COMPACT_ATOMS: atom_id res chain seq x y z
N MET A 1 -0.10 -37.98 5.66
CA MET A 1 -1.03 -37.39 4.67
C MET A 1 -1.20 -35.92 5.05
N LYS A 2 -0.57 -34.98 4.33
CA LYS A 2 -0.73 -33.55 4.62
C LYS A 2 -2.19 -33.15 4.31
N PRO A 3 -2.85 -32.34 5.14
CA PRO A 3 -4.20 -31.87 4.82
C PRO A 3 -4.14 -31.18 3.45
N LYS A 4 -5.12 -31.43 2.58
CA LYS A 4 -5.30 -30.62 1.36
C LYS A 4 -5.54 -29.19 1.85
N GLU A 5 -4.51 -28.35 1.79
CA GLU A 5 -4.67 -26.90 1.96
C GLU A 5 -5.78 -26.44 1.00
N ASP A 6 -6.73 -25.65 1.52
CA ASP A 6 -7.80 -25.11 0.71
C ASP A 6 -7.19 -24.25 -0.41
N LEU A 7 -7.40 -24.66 -1.66
CA LEU A 7 -6.94 -23.95 -2.86
C LEU A 7 -7.35 -22.47 -2.85
N ARG A 8 -8.48 -22.13 -2.21
CA ARG A 8 -8.92 -20.75 -2.03
C ARG A 8 -7.99 -19.98 -1.11
N GLU A 9 -7.52 -20.58 -0.02
CA GLU A 9 -6.54 -19.93 0.84
C GLU A 9 -5.19 -19.74 0.14
N LEU A 10 -4.78 -20.67 -0.73
CA LEU A 10 -3.58 -20.51 -1.57
C LEU A 10 -3.72 -19.38 -2.60
N ILE A 11 -4.88 -19.23 -3.24
CA ILE A 11 -5.14 -18.22 -4.27
C ILE A 11 -5.44 -16.84 -3.66
N TYR A 12 -6.18 -16.80 -2.55
CA TYR A 12 -6.70 -15.58 -1.92
C TYR A 12 -6.08 -15.27 -0.56
N ASN A 13 -4.82 -15.64 -0.32
CA ASN A 13 -4.13 -15.40 0.97
C ASN A 13 -3.85 -13.91 1.26
N GLN A 14 -4.88 -13.07 1.30
CA GLN A 14 -4.77 -11.63 1.45
C GLN A 14 -4.20 -11.28 2.81
N ASP A 15 -4.44 -12.08 3.85
CA ASP A 15 -3.81 -11.86 5.16
C ASP A 15 -2.29 -11.99 5.05
N ARG A 16 -1.79 -13.07 4.44
CA ARG A 16 -0.35 -13.24 4.21
C ARG A 16 0.23 -12.15 3.31
N LYS A 17 -0.48 -11.73 2.26
CA LYS A 17 -0.01 -10.63 1.39
C LYS A 17 0.07 -9.31 2.14
N ILE A 18 -0.94 -8.99 2.94
CA ILE A 18 -0.95 -7.81 3.80
C ILE A 18 0.20 -7.89 4.81
N ASP A 19 0.39 -9.01 5.49
CA ASP A 19 1.47 -9.18 6.47
C ASP A 19 2.86 -9.06 5.84
N ASN A 20 3.06 -9.64 4.65
CA ASN A 20 4.28 -9.45 3.88
C ASN A 20 4.51 -7.98 3.51
N LEU A 21 3.46 -7.28 3.08
CA LEU A 21 3.52 -5.86 2.76
C LEU A 21 3.85 -5.01 3.99
N ILE A 22 3.29 -5.35 5.16
CA ILE A 22 3.63 -4.74 6.44
C ILE A 22 5.08 -4.97 6.81
N ASN A 23 5.60 -6.20 6.64
CA ASN A 23 6.99 -6.49 6.90
C ASN A 23 7.92 -5.69 5.96
N ARG A 24 7.54 -5.56 4.68
CA ARG A 24 8.28 -4.70 3.73
C ARG A 24 8.23 -3.24 4.14
N LEU A 25 7.07 -2.74 4.54
CA LEU A 25 6.88 -1.36 4.99
C LEU A 25 7.79 -1.04 6.19
N LYS A 26 7.78 -1.88 7.23
CA LYS A 26 8.60 -1.70 8.43
C LYS A 26 10.10 -1.62 8.10
N ASN A 27 10.55 -2.45 7.17
CA ASN A 27 11.97 -2.55 6.80
C ASN A 27 12.40 -1.59 5.68
N ASN A 28 11.49 -0.82 5.07
CA ASN A 28 11.83 0.09 4.00
C ASN A 28 12.48 1.37 4.54
N LYS A 29 13.75 1.60 4.17
CA LYS A 29 14.51 2.78 4.63
C LYS A 29 14.16 4.08 3.88
N ALA A 30 13.48 3.98 2.74
CA ALA A 30 13.09 5.15 1.94
C ALA A 30 11.78 5.78 2.42
N ILE A 31 11.12 5.20 3.41
CA ILE A 31 9.87 5.71 3.97
C ILE A 31 10.18 6.21 5.38
N SER A 32 9.78 7.44 5.70
CA SER A 32 9.93 8.00 7.04
C SER A 32 9.17 7.17 8.09
N GLU A 33 9.64 7.16 9.33
CA GLU A 33 8.94 6.45 10.43
C GLU A 33 7.53 7.00 10.66
N THR A 34 7.34 8.32 10.50
CA THR A 34 6.03 8.96 10.57
C THR A 34 5.06 8.39 9.53
N ASN A 35 5.51 8.26 8.27
CA ASN A 35 4.68 7.72 7.20
C ASN A 35 4.46 6.21 7.35
N LYS A 36 5.45 5.46 7.84
CA LYS A 36 5.25 4.04 8.19
C LYS A 36 4.14 3.88 9.21
N GLN A 37 4.17 4.67 10.28
CA GLN A 37 3.13 4.62 11.31
C GLN A 37 1.76 5.01 10.73
N LEU A 38 1.70 6.04 9.89
CA LEU A 38 0.44 6.44 9.24
C LEU A 38 -0.16 5.30 8.39
N LEU A 39 0.68 4.56 7.68
CA LEU A 39 0.25 3.41 6.85
C LEU A 39 -0.16 2.19 7.68
N LEU A 40 0.50 1.96 8.81
CA LEU A 40 0.10 0.95 9.79
C LEU A 40 -1.27 1.29 10.40
N ASP A 41 -1.47 2.55 10.79
CA ASP A 41 -2.75 3.04 11.32
C ASP A 41 -3.86 2.94 10.27
N PHE A 42 -3.54 3.22 9.00
CA PHE A 42 -4.49 3.07 7.89
C PHE A 42 -5.02 1.64 7.78
N ARG A 43 -4.16 0.62 7.94
CA ARG A 43 -4.58 -0.79 7.92
C ARG A 43 -5.60 -1.08 9.02
N GLU A 44 -5.30 -0.67 10.26
CA GLU A 44 -6.17 -0.96 11.41
C GLU A 44 -7.51 -0.22 11.30
N LYS A 45 -7.50 1.05 10.87
CA LYS A 45 -8.73 1.80 10.59
C LYS A 45 -9.54 1.22 9.44
N SER A 46 -8.89 0.68 8.43
CA SER A 46 -9.59 0.06 7.30
C SER A 46 -10.30 -1.23 7.68
N ARG A 47 -9.69 -2.02 8.58
CA ARG A 47 -10.32 -3.20 9.19
C ARG A 47 -11.56 -2.81 10.00
N SER A 48 -11.48 -1.76 10.82
CA SER A 48 -12.62 -1.30 11.63
C SER A 48 -13.78 -0.74 10.79
N LYS A 49 -13.52 -0.32 9.55
CA LYS A 49 -14.54 0.15 8.58
C LYS A 49 -15.12 -0.95 7.70
N HIS A 50 -14.86 -2.22 8.01
CA HIS A 50 -15.33 -3.38 7.24
C HIS A 50 -14.92 -3.37 5.74
N LEU A 51 -13.77 -2.77 5.41
CA LEU A 51 -13.22 -2.92 4.06
C LEU A 51 -12.81 -4.38 3.80
N SER A 52 -13.04 -4.87 2.58
CA SER A 52 -12.61 -6.22 2.22
C SER A 52 -11.08 -6.31 2.25
N LYS A 53 -10.55 -7.48 2.62
CA LYS A 53 -9.09 -7.72 2.69
C LYS A 53 -8.39 -7.39 1.37
N CYS A 54 -9.02 -7.71 0.24
CA CYS A 54 -8.51 -7.37 -1.09
C CYS A 54 -8.40 -5.85 -1.29
N ARG A 55 -9.41 -5.09 -0.86
CA ARG A 55 -9.39 -3.62 -0.98
C ARG A 55 -8.33 -3.00 -0.08
N ILE A 56 -8.18 -3.52 1.14
CA ILE A 56 -7.10 -3.11 2.06
C ILE A 56 -5.73 -3.38 1.44
N GLU A 57 -5.51 -4.59 0.90
CA GLU A 57 -4.26 -4.95 0.23
C GLU A 57 -3.95 -3.99 -0.93
N ILE A 58 -4.90 -3.77 -1.84
CA ILE A 58 -4.72 -2.91 -3.01
C ILE A 58 -4.37 -1.47 -2.58
N GLN A 59 -5.14 -0.91 -1.65
CA GLN A 59 -4.91 0.45 -1.18
C GLN A 59 -3.57 0.58 -0.46
N LEU A 60 -3.25 -0.33 0.45
CA LEU A 60 -1.98 -0.34 1.16
C LEU A 60 -0.80 -0.54 0.19
N GLN A 61 -0.97 -1.36 -0.84
CA GLN A 61 0.06 -1.60 -1.86
C GLN A 61 0.30 -0.37 -2.74
N SER A 62 -0.75 0.37 -3.09
CA SER A 62 -0.64 1.66 -3.77
C SER A 62 0.06 2.69 -2.88
N LEU A 63 -0.38 2.83 -1.62
CA LEU A 63 0.22 3.77 -0.68
C LEU A 63 1.70 3.44 -0.41
N TYR A 64 2.05 2.16 -0.25
CA TYR A 64 3.44 1.72 -0.10
C TYR A 64 4.31 2.09 -1.32
N ARG A 65 3.75 2.07 -2.54
CA ARG A 65 4.50 2.41 -3.76
C ARG A 65 4.81 3.89 -3.85
N ILE A 66 3.91 4.75 -3.37
CA ILE A 66 4.08 6.21 -3.43
C ILE A 66 4.84 6.77 -2.23
N ALA A 67 4.78 6.11 -1.07
CA ALA A 67 5.36 6.60 0.18
C ALA A 67 6.86 6.96 0.11
N PRO A 68 7.72 6.27 -0.68
CA PRO A 68 9.12 6.68 -0.86
C PRO A 68 9.32 8.03 -1.56
N TYR A 69 8.31 8.54 -2.27
CA TYR A 69 8.35 9.82 -2.99
C TYR A 69 7.58 10.92 -2.26
N ALA A 70 6.94 10.56 -1.15
CA ALA A 70 6.17 11.49 -0.34
C ALA A 70 7.09 12.30 0.59
N PRO A 71 6.66 13.51 1.01
CA PRO A 71 7.34 14.23 2.09
C PRO A 71 7.35 13.40 3.37
N ASP A 72 8.30 13.68 4.26
CA ASP A 72 8.49 12.94 5.52
C ASP A 72 7.24 12.88 6.41
N ASP A 73 6.32 13.83 6.27
CA ASP A 73 5.03 13.84 6.94
C ASP A 73 3.90 14.02 5.91
N LEU A 74 3.26 12.92 5.55
CA LEU A 74 2.12 12.89 4.64
C LEU A 74 0.95 13.76 5.12
N LYS A 75 0.81 14.04 6.42
CA LYS A 75 -0.26 14.92 6.92
C LYS A 75 -0.05 16.38 6.52
N LYS A 76 1.16 16.74 6.09
CA LYS A 76 1.54 18.07 5.60
C LYS A 76 1.72 18.10 4.08
N ALA A 77 1.40 17.00 3.39
CA ALA A 77 1.54 16.93 1.95
C ALA A 77 0.64 17.99 1.28
N THR A 78 1.22 18.70 0.31
CA THR A 78 0.52 19.69 -0.49
C THR A 78 0.11 19.11 -1.84
N GLN A 79 -0.77 19.81 -2.57
CA GLN A 79 -1.11 19.45 -3.94
C GLN A 79 0.12 19.30 -4.84
N LYS A 80 1.12 20.17 -4.66
CA LYS A 80 2.38 20.13 -5.41
C LYS A 80 3.18 18.85 -5.12
N ASP A 81 3.08 18.31 -3.91
CA ASP A 81 3.74 17.05 -3.56
C ASP A 81 3.03 15.86 -4.20
N VAL A 82 1.69 15.89 -4.30
CA VAL A 82 0.92 14.89 -5.04
C VAL A 82 1.31 14.88 -6.53
N GLU A 83 1.45 16.06 -7.14
CA GLU A 83 1.89 16.19 -8.53
C GLU A 83 3.30 15.60 -8.75
N LYS A 84 4.23 15.87 -7.83
CA LYS A 84 5.59 15.29 -7.87
C LYS A 84 5.55 13.77 -7.75
N ILE A 85 4.79 13.24 -6.78
CA ILE A 85 4.61 11.79 -6.62
C ILE A 85 4.08 11.18 -7.93
N MET A 86 3.07 11.80 -8.55
CA MET A 86 2.51 11.30 -9.79
C MET A 86 3.51 11.35 -10.95
N ALA A 87 4.33 12.39 -11.05
CA ALA A 87 5.41 12.46 -12.04
C ALA A 87 6.40 11.31 -11.86
N GLU A 88 6.84 11.04 -10.63
CA GLU A 88 7.74 9.92 -10.30
C GLU A 88 7.13 8.56 -10.67
N ILE A 89 5.83 8.37 -10.40
CA ILE A 89 5.13 7.13 -10.75
C ILE A 89 5.02 6.94 -12.26
N LEU A 90 4.74 8.00 -13.02
CA LEU A 90 4.65 7.92 -14.48
C LEU A 90 6.02 7.59 -15.12
N ASP A 91 7.11 8.09 -14.55
CA ASP A 91 8.47 7.86 -15.04
C ASP A 91 8.96 6.41 -14.78
N LYS A 92 8.40 5.73 -13.78
CA LYS A 92 8.75 4.33 -13.42
C LYS A 92 8.19 3.27 -14.38
N HIS A 93 7.57 3.65 -15.50
CA HIS A 93 6.98 2.74 -16.49
C HIS A 93 6.03 1.68 -15.91
N TYR A 94 5.24 2.04 -14.90
CA TYR A 94 4.18 1.16 -14.42
C TYR A 94 3.14 0.88 -15.51
N SER A 95 2.49 -0.29 -15.44
CA SER A 95 1.38 -0.59 -16.35
C SER A 95 0.25 0.43 -16.18
N PRO A 96 -0.54 0.72 -17.24
CA PRO A 96 -1.66 1.66 -17.17
C PRO A 96 -2.63 1.34 -16.03
N TRP A 97 -2.94 0.06 -15.84
CA TRP A 97 -3.79 -0.40 -14.74
C TRP A 97 -3.23 -0.06 -13.35
N THR A 98 -1.91 -0.18 -13.19
CA THR A 98 -1.24 0.17 -11.93
C THR A 98 -1.33 1.67 -11.66
N ILE A 99 -1.15 2.49 -12.69
CA ILE A 99 -1.27 3.95 -12.59
C ILE A 99 -2.69 4.35 -12.16
N GLU A 100 -3.72 3.80 -12.79
CA GLU A 100 -5.11 4.08 -12.42
C GLU A 100 -5.43 3.61 -10.99
N THR A 101 -4.87 2.47 -10.58
CA THR A 101 -5.02 1.97 -9.20
C THR A 101 -4.32 2.87 -8.18
N ILE A 102 -3.20 3.52 -8.53
CA ILE A 102 -2.52 4.48 -7.67
C ILE A 102 -3.31 5.79 -7.60
N LYS A 103 -3.78 6.30 -8.75
CA LYS A 103 -4.61 7.52 -8.83
C LYS A 103 -5.88 7.42 -7.98
N ALA A 104 -6.53 6.26 -7.95
CA ALA A 104 -7.75 6.06 -7.17
C ALA A 104 -7.55 6.15 -5.64
N VAL A 105 -6.30 6.22 -5.17
CA VAL A 105 -5.93 6.26 -3.75
C VAL A 105 -5.35 7.63 -3.34
N LEU A 106 -4.96 8.46 -4.30
CA LEU A 106 -4.51 9.84 -4.11
C LEU A 106 -5.71 10.80 -4.13
#